data_AF-A0A1V6UGV9-F1
#
_entry.id   AF-A0A1V6UGV9-F1
#
_cell.length_a   1.000
_cell.length_b   1.000
_cell.length_c   1.000
_cell.angle_alpha   90.00
_cell.angle_beta   90.00
_cell.angle_gamma   90.00
#
_symmetry.space_group_name_H-M   'P 1'
#
loop_
_entity.id
_entity.type
_entity.pdbx_description
1 polymer ?
#
loop_
_entity_poly.entity_id
_entity_poly.type
_entity_poly.pdbx_seq_one_letter_code
_entity_poly.pdbx_strand_id
1 'polypeptide(L)'
;MPKDYIARLVYDRAHLSIAIVKMPLQVIGGITFREFRHRQFAEIVFCAVSADQQVKGYGAHIMAHLKDYIKATSPVMHFLTYADNQATGYFQKQGFTKDITLDKSIWMGYIKDYEGGTLMQCSLVPRIRYLEVGRMLLKQKECILAKIRTFSQNHVVHPPPQQWTNGVITPIDPTSIPAIRATGWSPTMDELSREPRRGPHYNEMRRFLNHIQNHKRAWPFVSPVKKDEVPNYYKVIESPMDLLTIEERLDGDCYSAPRELVDDLKLIYSNCRQFNDATTVYSKCAVQLEKYMWKLIGDIPEWHNLLEE
;
A
#
# COMPACT_ATOMS: atom_id res chain seq x y z
N MET A 1 -19.12 8.22 -9.23
CA MET A 1 -20.21 8.88 -8.45
C MET A 1 -21.18 9.62 -9.38
N PRO A 2 -22.47 9.75 -9.03
CA PRO A 2 -23.47 10.47 -9.84
C PRO A 2 -23.18 11.97 -9.97
N LYS A 3 -23.54 12.59 -11.10
CA LYS A 3 -23.28 14.01 -11.37
C LYS A 3 -23.96 14.95 -10.37
N ASP A 4 -25.26 14.72 -10.10
CA ASP A 4 -26.03 15.57 -9.17
C ASP A 4 -25.48 15.50 -7.76
N TYR A 5 -24.95 14.34 -7.37
CA TYR A 5 -24.31 14.16 -6.08
C TYR A 5 -23.03 15.00 -5.94
N ILE A 6 -22.19 15.00 -6.98
CA ILE A 6 -20.97 15.81 -7.03
C ILE A 6 -21.32 17.30 -6.94
N ALA A 7 -22.22 17.77 -7.80
CA ALA A 7 -22.63 19.17 -7.84
C ALA A 7 -23.19 19.62 -6.47
N ARG A 8 -24.06 18.81 -5.86
CA ARG A 8 -24.66 19.11 -4.56
C ARG A 8 -23.59 19.34 -3.49
N LEU A 9 -22.57 18.48 -3.40
CA LEU A 9 -21.54 18.60 -2.37
C LEU A 9 -20.49 19.67 -2.67
N VAL A 10 -20.10 19.86 -3.94
CA VAL A 10 -19.15 20.91 -4.31
C VAL A 10 -19.72 22.31 -4.05
N TYR A 11 -21.03 22.50 -4.25
CA TYR A 11 -21.70 23.78 -4.02
C TYR A 11 -22.33 23.90 -2.61
N ASP A 12 -22.17 22.90 -1.76
CA ASP A 12 -22.69 22.92 -0.39
C ASP A 12 -21.85 23.87 0.48
N ARG A 13 -22.51 24.73 1.26
CA ARG A 13 -21.84 25.75 2.09
C ARG A 13 -21.03 25.18 3.24
N ALA A 14 -21.29 23.95 3.66
CA ALA A 14 -20.51 23.25 4.68
C ALA A 14 -19.24 22.60 4.10
N HIS A 15 -19.08 22.58 2.78
CA HIS A 15 -17.91 22.04 2.10
C HIS A 15 -17.00 23.17 1.62
N LEU A 16 -15.70 22.93 1.70
CA LEU A 16 -14.67 23.82 1.20
C LEU A 16 -13.91 23.12 0.07
N SER A 17 -13.38 23.89 -0.86
CA SER A 17 -12.57 23.36 -1.96
C SER A 17 -11.29 24.15 -2.13
N ILE A 18 -10.18 23.45 -2.30
CA ILE A 18 -8.93 24.00 -2.81
C ILE A 18 -8.76 23.56 -4.25
N ALA A 19 -8.36 24.48 -5.13
CA ALA A 19 -8.17 24.20 -6.55
C ALA A 19 -6.80 24.69 -7.04
N ILE A 20 -6.19 23.93 -7.94
CA ILE A 20 -5.07 24.40 -8.75
C ILE A 20 -5.64 25.01 -10.02
N VAL A 21 -5.34 26.29 -10.24
CA VAL A 21 -5.79 27.05 -11.40
C VAL A 21 -4.58 27.52 -12.20
N LYS A 22 -4.61 27.24 -13.51
CA LYS A 22 -3.65 27.77 -14.49
C LYS A 22 -4.21 29.03 -15.11
N MET A 23 -3.37 30.04 -15.28
CA MET A 23 -3.77 31.27 -15.95
C MET A 23 -4.20 30.99 -17.41
N PRO A 24 -5.28 31.62 -17.92
CA PRO A 24 -6.04 32.70 -17.26
C PRO A 24 -6.98 32.22 -16.14
N LEU A 25 -7.75 31.14 -16.29
CA LEU A 25 -8.66 30.59 -15.25
C LEU A 25 -9.00 29.11 -15.48
N GLN A 26 -8.03 28.30 -15.94
CA GLN A 26 -8.24 26.87 -16.20
C GLN A 26 -8.00 26.04 -14.94
N VAL A 27 -9.04 25.37 -14.43
CA VAL A 27 -8.90 24.44 -13.30
C VAL A 27 -8.18 23.16 -13.75
N ILE A 28 -7.06 22.84 -13.10
CA ILE A 28 -6.27 21.61 -13.34
C ILE A 28 -6.73 20.47 -12.43
N GLY A 29 -7.10 20.79 -11.20
CA GLY A 29 -7.47 19.80 -10.20
C GLY A 29 -7.93 20.47 -8.91
N GLY A 30 -8.50 19.67 -8.02
CA GLY A 30 -9.06 20.18 -6.77
C GLY A 30 -9.26 19.10 -5.73
N ILE A 31 -9.34 19.54 -4.47
CA ILE A 31 -9.78 18.73 -3.34
C ILE A 31 -10.96 19.46 -2.69
N THR A 32 -12.08 18.75 -2.56
CA THR A 32 -13.25 19.19 -1.79
C THR A 32 -13.28 18.41 -0.48
N PHE A 33 -13.41 19.12 0.63
CA PHE A 33 -13.39 18.56 1.97
C PHE A 33 -14.41 19.24 2.89
N ARG A 34 -14.75 18.57 3.98
CA ARG A 34 -15.64 19.06 5.03
C ARG A 34 -14.96 18.95 6.39
N GLU A 35 -14.90 20.05 7.12
CA GLU A 35 -14.28 20.10 8.45
C GLU A 35 -15.27 19.79 9.56
N PHE A 36 -14.85 18.97 10.53
CA PHE A 36 -15.53 18.75 11.80
C PHE A 36 -14.65 19.27 12.94
N ARG A 37 -14.57 20.61 13.08
CA ARG A 37 -13.59 21.28 13.96
C ARG A 37 -13.64 20.82 15.41
N HIS A 38 -14.84 20.61 15.96
CA HIS A 38 -15.04 20.12 17.33
C HIS A 38 -14.61 18.66 17.53
N ARG A 39 -14.52 17.89 16.43
CA ARG A 39 -14.07 16.49 16.40
C ARG A 39 -12.64 16.33 15.89
N GLN A 40 -11.97 17.45 15.57
CA GLN A 40 -10.57 17.52 15.13
C GLN A 40 -10.23 16.67 13.89
N PHE A 41 -11.21 16.34 13.05
CA PHE A 41 -10.99 15.67 11.78
C PHE A 41 -11.69 16.39 10.61
N ALA A 42 -11.25 16.12 9.39
CA ALA A 42 -11.93 16.54 8.17
C ALA A 42 -12.12 15.36 7.21
N GLU A 43 -13.27 15.33 6.54
CA GLU A 43 -13.58 14.38 5.50
C GLU A 43 -13.10 14.93 4.15
N ILE A 44 -12.24 14.21 3.45
CA ILE A 44 -11.95 14.49 2.03
C ILE A 44 -13.01 13.77 1.20
N VAL A 45 -13.83 14.55 0.50
CA VAL A 45 -14.97 14.05 -0.26
C VAL A 45 -14.57 13.77 -1.71
N PHE A 46 -13.85 14.71 -2.33
CA PHE A 46 -13.38 14.58 -3.70
C PHE A 46 -11.91 14.98 -3.79
N CYS A 47 -11.13 14.22 -4.54
CA CYS A 47 -9.77 14.56 -4.90
C CYS A 47 -9.54 14.15 -6.36
N ALA A 48 -9.40 15.14 -7.25
CA ALA A 48 -9.26 14.87 -8.68
C ALA A 48 -8.25 15.81 -9.33
N VAL A 49 -7.51 15.27 -10.29
CA VAL A 49 -6.64 16.02 -11.21
C VAL A 49 -7.03 15.62 -12.62
N SER A 50 -7.11 16.62 -13.52
CA SER A 50 -7.41 16.43 -14.93
C SER A 50 -6.49 15.38 -15.55
N ALA A 51 -7.04 14.48 -16.36
CA ALA A 51 -6.34 13.30 -16.87
C ALA A 51 -5.04 13.65 -17.62
N ASP A 52 -5.03 14.72 -18.40
CA ASP A 52 -3.88 15.24 -19.14
C ASP A 52 -2.77 15.85 -18.24
N GLN A 53 -3.08 16.07 -16.97
CA GLN A 53 -2.17 16.63 -15.97
C GLN A 53 -1.79 15.63 -14.86
N GLN A 54 -2.28 14.39 -14.93
CA GLN A 54 -1.89 13.35 -13.99
C GLN A 54 -0.38 13.03 -14.11
N VAL A 55 0.20 12.48 -13.04
CA VAL A 55 1.63 12.10 -12.94
C VAL A 55 2.62 13.29 -12.93
N LYS A 56 2.17 14.54 -13.14
CA LYS A 56 3.03 15.75 -13.08
C LYS A 56 3.26 16.31 -11.66
N GLY A 57 2.82 15.59 -10.63
CA GLY A 57 3.00 15.99 -9.23
C GLY A 57 1.93 16.94 -8.65
N TYR A 58 0.97 17.42 -9.44
CA TYR A 58 -0.07 18.34 -8.97
C TYR A 58 -0.89 17.80 -7.80
N GLY A 59 -1.23 16.51 -7.79
CA GLY A 59 -1.95 15.87 -6.69
C GLY A 59 -1.19 15.97 -5.36
N ALA A 60 0.11 15.61 -5.37
CA ALA A 60 0.96 15.74 -4.19
C ALA A 60 1.09 17.21 -3.75
N HIS A 61 1.20 18.13 -4.72
CA HIS A 61 1.31 19.56 -4.43
C HIS A 61 0.05 20.13 -3.78
N ILE A 62 -1.15 19.86 -4.32
CA ILE A 62 -2.41 20.34 -3.74
C ILE A 62 -2.70 19.71 -2.38
N MET A 63 -2.35 18.45 -2.19
CA MET A 63 -2.47 17.79 -0.88
C MET A 63 -1.53 18.43 0.17
N ALA A 64 -0.31 18.79 -0.21
CA ALA A 64 0.61 19.52 0.68
C ALA A 64 0.04 20.89 1.07
N HIS A 65 -0.50 21.64 0.10
CA HIS A 65 -1.21 22.90 0.37
C HIS A 65 -2.40 22.72 1.31
N LEU A 66 -3.24 21.70 1.08
CA LEU A 66 -4.38 21.40 1.93
C LEU A 66 -3.95 21.13 3.39
N LYS A 67 -2.91 20.30 3.57
CA LYS A 67 -2.40 19.96 4.90
C LYS A 67 -1.87 21.18 5.64
N ASP A 68 -1.06 21.99 4.96
CA ASP A 68 -0.50 23.20 5.57
C ASP A 68 -1.59 24.25 5.85
N TYR A 69 -2.55 24.41 4.94
CA TYR A 69 -3.71 25.29 5.12
C TYR A 69 -4.53 24.89 6.34
N ILE A 70 -4.92 23.61 6.44
CA ILE A 70 -5.75 23.13 7.56
C ILE A 70 -5.02 23.27 8.88
N LYS A 71 -3.73 22.89 8.94
CA LYS A 71 -2.93 23.08 10.15
C LYS A 71 -2.79 24.54 10.58
N ALA A 72 -2.77 25.47 9.64
CA ALA A 72 -2.63 26.90 9.94
C ALA A 72 -3.95 27.57 10.35
N THR A 73 -5.09 27.01 9.94
CA THR A 73 -6.40 27.68 10.05
C THR A 73 -7.43 26.94 10.89
N SER A 74 -7.15 25.70 11.30
CA SER A 74 -8.12 24.80 11.94
C SER A 74 -7.43 23.90 12.98
N PRO A 75 -8.12 23.46 14.04
CA PRO A 75 -7.59 22.49 15.01
C PRO A 75 -7.58 21.04 14.49
N VAL A 76 -7.97 20.82 13.23
CA VAL A 76 -8.03 19.50 12.60
C VAL A 76 -6.63 18.91 12.43
N MET A 77 -6.47 17.67 12.90
CA MET A 77 -5.22 16.92 12.82
C MET A 77 -5.35 15.58 12.09
N HIS A 78 -6.57 15.20 11.70
CA HIS A 78 -6.85 13.96 11.01
C HIS A 78 -7.68 14.20 9.74
N PHE A 79 -7.28 13.56 8.65
CA PHE A 79 -8.13 13.44 7.47
C PHE A 79 -8.68 12.02 7.37
N LEU A 80 -9.95 11.91 7.04
CA LEU A 80 -10.61 10.66 6.67
C LEU A 80 -11.10 10.76 5.23
N THR A 81 -10.98 9.68 4.47
CA THR A 81 -11.45 9.63 3.08
C THR A 81 -11.86 8.21 2.73
N TYR A 82 -12.90 8.06 1.92
CA TYR A 82 -13.12 6.83 1.17
C TYR A 82 -12.39 6.94 -0.17
N ALA A 83 -11.36 6.13 -0.35
CA ALA A 83 -10.58 6.08 -1.57
C ALA A 83 -11.07 4.97 -2.48
N ASP A 84 -11.34 5.28 -3.75
CA ASP A 84 -11.54 4.25 -4.77
C ASP A 84 -10.28 3.38 -4.89
N ASN A 85 -10.44 2.12 -5.32
CA ASN A 85 -9.34 1.16 -5.41
C ASN A 85 -8.13 1.69 -6.23
N GLN A 86 -8.39 2.48 -7.28
CA GLN A 86 -7.33 3.09 -8.10
C GLN A 86 -6.59 4.26 -7.41
N ALA A 87 -7.19 4.86 -6.38
CA ALA A 87 -6.66 6.01 -5.67
C ALA A 87 -5.91 5.63 -4.37
N THR A 88 -6.08 4.40 -3.87
CA THR A 88 -5.44 3.93 -2.62
C THR A 88 -3.92 4.16 -2.62
N GLY A 89 -3.23 3.79 -3.70
CA GLY A 89 -1.78 4.01 -3.83
C GLY A 89 -1.37 5.48 -3.87
N TYR A 90 -2.24 6.38 -4.36
CA TYR A 90 -2.02 7.81 -4.27
C TYR A 90 -2.12 8.28 -2.81
N PHE A 91 -3.20 7.93 -2.10
CA PHE A 91 -3.41 8.32 -0.71
C PHE A 91 -2.33 7.75 0.22
N GLN A 92 -1.89 6.51 0.01
CA GLN A 92 -0.76 5.92 0.73
C GLN A 92 0.51 6.76 0.59
N LYS A 93 0.85 7.20 -0.63
CA LYS A 93 1.99 8.11 -0.87
C LYS A 93 1.81 9.47 -0.19
N GLN A 94 0.57 9.88 0.04
CA GLN A 94 0.24 11.08 0.82
C GLN A 94 0.17 10.82 2.33
N GLY A 95 0.61 9.65 2.83
CA GLY A 95 0.62 9.34 4.26
C GLY A 95 -0.74 8.97 4.84
N PHE A 96 -1.65 8.44 4.00
CA PHE A 96 -2.86 7.79 4.46
C PHE A 96 -2.61 6.29 4.69
N THR A 97 -3.26 5.72 5.70
CA THR A 97 -3.24 4.29 6.01
C THR A 97 -4.66 3.73 6.04
N LYS A 98 -4.80 2.41 5.81
CA LYS A 98 -6.07 1.69 6.01
C LYS A 98 -6.37 1.46 7.50
N ASP A 99 -5.35 1.58 8.36
CA ASP A 99 -5.48 1.43 9.80
C ASP A 99 -6.06 2.71 10.44
N ILE A 100 -7.33 2.63 10.84
CA ILE A 100 -8.07 3.77 11.39
C ILE A 100 -7.89 3.78 12.91
N THR A 101 -6.90 4.56 13.36
CA THR A 101 -6.60 4.74 14.79
C THR A 101 -7.53 5.73 15.49
N LEU A 102 -8.29 6.53 14.73
CA LEU A 102 -9.27 7.46 15.30
C LEU A 102 -10.49 6.68 15.80
N ASP A 103 -10.87 6.91 17.07
CA ASP A 103 -11.98 6.21 17.70
C ASP A 103 -13.28 6.34 16.89
N LYS A 104 -14.03 5.24 16.76
CA LYS A 104 -15.25 5.17 15.94
C LYS A 104 -16.29 6.21 16.38
N SER A 105 -16.41 6.53 17.67
CA SER A 105 -17.37 7.54 18.17
C SER A 105 -17.10 8.95 17.64
N ILE A 106 -15.88 9.21 17.15
CA ILE A 106 -15.49 10.52 16.63
C ILE A 106 -16.03 10.73 15.21
N TRP A 107 -16.05 9.70 14.36
CA TRP A 107 -16.32 9.86 12.92
C TRP A 107 -17.49 9.03 12.40
N MET A 108 -17.85 7.93 13.06
CA MET A 108 -18.93 7.04 12.61
C MET A 108 -20.27 7.78 12.62
N GLY A 109 -20.98 7.75 11.48
CA GLY A 109 -22.22 8.48 11.27
C GLY A 109 -22.06 9.95 10.85
N TYR A 110 -20.83 10.47 10.78
CA TYR A 110 -20.55 11.85 10.33
C TYR A 110 -20.00 11.91 8.90
N ILE A 111 -19.23 10.89 8.50
CA ILE A 111 -18.73 10.73 7.14
C ILE A 111 -19.66 9.82 6.34
N LYS A 112 -19.61 9.93 5.02
CA LYS A 112 -20.44 9.08 4.17
C LYS A 112 -19.70 7.82 3.76
N ASP A 113 -20.37 6.69 3.92
CA ASP A 113 -19.90 5.39 3.43
C ASP A 113 -20.14 5.30 1.92
N TYR A 114 -19.08 5.04 1.17
CA TYR A 114 -19.15 4.84 -0.27
C TYR A 114 -18.96 3.36 -0.60
N GLU A 115 -19.92 2.78 -1.31
CA GLU A 115 -19.85 1.41 -1.79
C GLU A 115 -18.65 1.25 -2.75
N GLY A 116 -17.77 0.29 -2.47
CA GLY A 116 -16.53 0.06 -3.23
C GLY A 116 -15.36 1.00 -2.90
N GLY A 117 -15.50 1.88 -1.89
CA GLY A 117 -14.41 2.71 -1.37
C GLY A 117 -13.70 2.06 -0.18
N THR A 118 -12.39 2.25 -0.07
CA THR A 118 -11.61 1.88 1.12
C THR A 118 -11.48 3.09 2.04
N LEU A 119 -11.94 2.99 3.29
CA LEU A 119 -11.73 4.02 4.29
C LEU A 119 -10.23 4.14 4.61
N MET A 120 -9.71 5.36 4.60
CA MET A 120 -8.32 5.65 4.90
C MET A 120 -8.17 6.87 5.80
N GLN A 121 -7.20 6.83 6.71
CA GLN A 121 -6.87 7.89 7.64
C GLN A 121 -5.48 8.49 7.37
N CYS A 122 -5.35 9.81 7.41
CA CYS A 122 -4.07 10.51 7.50
C CYS A 122 -4.01 11.32 8.79
N SER A 123 -3.05 11.02 9.65
CA SER A 123 -2.73 11.83 10.83
C SER A 123 -1.62 12.83 10.50
N LEU A 124 -1.87 14.11 10.74
CA LEU A 124 -0.91 15.16 10.42
C LEU A 124 0.22 15.22 11.43
N VAL A 125 1.43 15.49 10.95
CA VAL A 125 2.61 15.63 11.81
C VAL A 125 2.69 17.08 12.30
N PRO A 126 2.68 17.37 13.62
CA PRO A 126 2.50 18.74 14.14
C PRO A 126 3.59 19.72 13.69
N ARG A 127 4.86 19.30 13.68
CA ARG A 127 6.00 20.22 13.53
C ARG A 127 6.48 20.45 12.08
N ILE A 128 5.82 19.86 11.08
CA ILE A 128 6.27 19.95 9.69
C ILE A 128 5.41 20.92 8.87
N ARG A 129 6.03 21.57 7.88
CA ARG A 129 5.33 22.24 6.78
C ARG A 129 5.45 21.34 5.56
N TYR A 130 4.32 20.78 5.09
CA TYR A 130 4.27 19.79 4.03
C TYR A 130 4.84 20.30 2.71
N LEU A 131 4.67 21.58 2.39
CA LEU A 131 5.28 22.22 1.21
C LEU A 131 6.82 22.26 1.26
N GLU A 132 7.42 22.18 2.45
CA GLU A 132 8.88 22.23 2.64
C GLU A 132 9.51 20.85 2.89
N VAL A 133 8.71 19.77 2.89
CA VAL A 133 9.18 18.42 3.23
C VAL A 133 10.37 17.99 2.38
N GLY A 134 10.37 18.26 1.08
CA GLY A 134 11.49 17.91 0.20
C GLY A 134 12.82 18.57 0.65
N ARG A 135 12.78 19.86 0.98
CA ARG A 135 13.95 20.60 1.50
C ARG A 135 14.34 20.12 2.89
N MET A 136 13.37 19.85 3.75
CA MET A 136 13.61 19.34 5.12
C MET A 136 14.30 17.98 5.09
N LEU A 137 13.81 17.04 4.29
CA LEU A 137 14.39 15.70 4.13
C LEU A 137 15.81 15.76 3.57
N LEU A 138 16.06 16.66 2.60
CA LEU A 138 17.41 16.85 2.06
C LEU A 138 18.38 17.34 3.14
N LYS A 139 17.97 18.32 3.98
CA LYS A 139 18.79 18.80 5.10
C LYS A 139 19.04 17.72 6.15
N GLN A 140 18.02 16.92 6.48
CA GLN A 140 18.17 15.80 7.41
C GLN A 140 19.15 14.75 6.87
N LYS A 141 19.03 14.39 5.59
CA LYS A 141 19.96 13.49 4.90
C LYS A 141 21.39 14.01 4.97
N GLU A 142 21.62 15.28 4.65
CA GLU A 142 22.97 15.87 4.71
C GLU A 142 23.53 15.91 6.14
N CYS A 143 22.70 16.17 7.16
CA CYS A 143 23.12 16.10 8.56
C CYS A 143 23.60 14.69 8.94
N ILE A 144 22.83 13.66 8.57
CA ILE A 144 23.19 12.26 8.81
C ILE A 144 24.49 11.92 8.05
N LEU A 145 24.59 12.30 6.77
CA LEU A 145 25.79 12.06 5.97
C LEU A 145 27.03 12.78 6.53
N ALA A 146 26.89 14.01 7.01
CA ALA A 146 27.98 14.72 7.66
C ALA A 146 28.46 13.98 8.91
N LYS A 147 27.55 13.47 9.74
CA LYS A 147 27.89 12.65 10.90
C LYS A 147 28.53 11.31 10.52
N ILE A 148 28.07 10.68 9.44
CA ILE A 148 28.70 9.46 8.92
C ILE A 148 30.12 9.77 8.47
N ARG A 149 30.36 10.86 7.74
CA ARG A 149 31.69 11.24 7.25
C ARG A 149 32.72 11.46 8.36
N THR A 150 32.32 11.83 9.58
CA THR A 150 33.29 12.03 10.69
C THR A 150 33.87 10.72 11.25
N PHE A 151 33.22 9.58 11.02
CA PHE A 151 33.69 8.27 11.50
C PHE A 151 33.89 7.24 10.39
N SER A 152 33.26 7.45 9.22
CA SER A 152 33.28 6.50 8.12
C SER A 152 34.61 6.53 7.39
N GLN A 153 35.20 5.35 7.24
CA GLN A 153 36.39 5.12 6.43
C GLN A 153 36.01 4.59 5.03
N ASN A 154 34.73 4.61 4.64
CA ASN A 154 34.26 4.03 3.38
C ASN A 154 34.84 4.70 2.12
N HIS A 155 35.36 5.93 2.26
CA HIS A 155 36.00 6.67 1.18
C HIS A 155 37.46 6.24 0.96
N VAL A 156 38.03 5.43 1.85
CA VAL A 156 39.38 4.89 1.72
C VAL A 156 39.35 3.76 0.68
N VAL A 157 40.04 3.99 -0.43
CA VAL A 157 40.21 2.97 -1.47
C VAL A 157 41.40 2.09 -1.08
N HIS A 158 41.13 0.82 -0.80
CA HIS A 158 42.17 -0.16 -0.48
C HIS A 158 42.74 -0.77 -1.78
N PRO A 159 44.07 -0.91 -1.91
CA PRO A 159 44.67 -1.59 -3.06
C PRO A 159 44.30 -3.08 -3.06
N PRO A 160 44.32 -3.74 -4.23
CA PRO A 160 44.10 -5.17 -4.30
C PRO A 160 45.21 -5.93 -3.53
N PRO A 161 44.88 -7.08 -2.94
CA PRO A 161 45.85 -7.97 -2.29
C PRO A 161 47.04 -8.33 -3.20
N GLN A 162 48.26 -8.27 -2.65
CA GLN A 162 49.50 -8.60 -3.38
C GLN A 162 49.54 -10.03 -3.93
N GLN A 163 48.79 -10.96 -3.34
CA GLN A 163 48.71 -12.33 -3.86
C GLN A 163 48.00 -12.44 -5.22
N TRP A 164 47.24 -11.41 -5.63
CA TRP A 164 46.53 -11.38 -6.90
C TRP A 164 47.28 -10.65 -8.02
N THR A 165 48.51 -10.17 -7.78
CA THR A 165 49.25 -9.32 -8.74
C THR A 165 49.58 -10.01 -10.06
N ASN A 166 49.69 -11.34 -10.06
CA ASN A 166 49.99 -12.14 -11.27
C ASN A 166 48.72 -12.65 -11.99
N GLY A 167 47.53 -12.16 -11.63
CA GLY A 167 46.25 -12.58 -12.23
C GLY A 167 45.70 -13.92 -11.71
N VAL A 168 46.43 -14.60 -10.81
CA VAL A 168 45.95 -15.81 -10.13
C VAL A 168 45.14 -15.39 -8.90
N ILE A 169 43.83 -15.65 -8.91
CA ILE A 169 42.94 -15.31 -7.80
C ILE A 169 42.89 -16.50 -6.82
N THR A 170 43.67 -16.41 -5.75
CA THR A 170 43.60 -17.36 -4.63
C THR A 170 42.63 -16.87 -3.55
N PRO A 171 41.87 -17.77 -2.90
CA PRO A 171 41.03 -17.41 -1.75
C PRO A 171 41.85 -16.80 -0.62
N ILE A 172 41.30 -15.77 0.03
CA ILE A 172 41.91 -15.08 1.17
C ILE A 172 40.99 -15.27 2.37
N ASP A 173 41.56 -15.58 3.53
CA ASP A 173 40.83 -15.51 4.79
C ASP A 173 40.42 -14.05 5.08
N PRO A 174 39.12 -13.71 5.09
CA PRO A 174 38.68 -12.34 5.34
C PRO A 174 39.15 -11.80 6.69
N THR A 175 39.33 -12.65 7.70
CA THR A 175 39.78 -12.23 9.04
C THR A 175 41.26 -11.84 9.09
N SER A 176 42.04 -12.25 8.08
CA SER A 176 43.43 -11.84 7.90
C SER A 176 43.56 -10.40 7.42
N ILE A 177 42.51 -9.82 6.83
CA ILE A 177 42.50 -8.45 6.31
C ILE A 177 42.21 -7.46 7.46
N PRO A 178 43.15 -6.58 7.84
CA PRO A 178 42.99 -5.69 9.00
C PRO A 178 41.75 -4.79 8.90
N ALA A 179 41.42 -4.31 7.70
CA ALA A 179 40.25 -3.47 7.47
C ALA A 179 38.94 -4.22 7.74
N ILE A 180 38.81 -5.49 7.32
CA ILE A 180 37.63 -6.32 7.58
C ILE A 180 37.53 -6.66 9.07
N ARG A 181 38.67 -6.97 9.72
CA ARG A 181 38.69 -7.21 11.17
C ARG A 181 38.22 -5.99 11.95
N ALA A 182 38.60 -4.78 11.54
CA ALA A 182 38.24 -3.53 12.19
C ALA A 182 36.74 -3.20 12.10
N THR A 183 36.00 -3.74 11.12
CA THR A 183 34.55 -3.54 11.03
C THR A 183 33.76 -4.41 12.02
N GLY A 184 34.42 -5.37 12.68
CA GLY A 184 33.74 -6.39 13.49
C GLY A 184 33.01 -7.45 12.67
N TRP A 185 33.32 -7.54 11.36
CA TRP A 185 32.76 -8.57 10.48
C TRP A 185 33.04 -9.97 11.01
N SER A 186 32.04 -10.85 10.93
CA SER A 186 32.17 -12.26 11.23
C SER A 186 31.50 -13.11 10.15
N PRO A 187 31.94 -14.37 9.95
CA PRO A 187 31.29 -15.29 9.03
C PRO A 187 29.79 -15.45 9.30
N THR A 188 29.39 -15.49 10.57
CA THR A 188 27.99 -15.59 10.98
C THR A 188 27.17 -14.35 10.56
N MET A 189 27.74 -13.14 10.65
CA MET A 189 27.06 -11.93 10.16
C MET A 189 26.88 -11.96 8.63
N ASP A 190 27.88 -12.48 7.90
CA ASP A 190 27.81 -12.63 6.45
C ASP A 190 26.75 -13.66 6.03
N GLU A 191 26.71 -14.82 6.69
CA GLU A 191 25.67 -15.83 6.51
C GLU A 191 24.27 -15.25 6.70
N LEU A 192 24.02 -14.59 7.84
CA LEU A 192 22.74 -13.91 8.12
C LEU A 192 22.39 -12.83 7.09
N SER A 193 23.39 -12.12 6.53
CA SER A 193 23.16 -11.09 5.53
C SER A 193 22.78 -11.66 4.15
N ARG A 194 23.23 -12.89 3.88
CA ARG A 194 22.94 -13.63 2.64
C ARG A 194 21.64 -14.41 2.71
N GLU A 195 21.10 -14.63 3.91
CA GLU A 195 19.77 -15.22 4.06
C GLU A 195 18.72 -14.36 3.33
N PRO A 196 18.00 -14.94 2.35
CA PRO A 196 16.92 -14.24 1.69
C PRO A 196 15.89 -13.83 2.75
N ARG A 197 15.55 -12.54 2.82
CA ARG A 197 14.52 -12.03 3.74
C ARG A 197 13.11 -12.60 3.46
N ARG A 198 12.94 -13.23 2.30
CA ARG A 198 11.68 -13.74 1.76
C ARG A 198 11.98 -15.02 0.99
N GLY A 199 11.01 -15.94 0.97
CA GLY A 199 11.10 -17.14 0.13
C GLY A 199 11.31 -16.83 -1.35
N PRO A 200 11.89 -17.76 -2.13
CA PRO A 200 12.24 -17.56 -3.54
C PRO A 200 11.04 -17.17 -4.41
N HIS A 201 9.84 -17.64 -4.06
CA HIS A 201 8.61 -17.41 -4.80
C HIS A 201 7.84 -16.14 -4.38
N TYR A 202 8.30 -15.41 -3.35
CA TYR A 202 7.53 -14.28 -2.79
C TYR A 202 7.15 -13.23 -3.84
N ASN A 203 8.11 -12.82 -4.69
CA ASN A 203 7.87 -11.79 -5.70
C ASN A 203 6.93 -12.25 -6.83
N GLU A 204 6.92 -13.54 -7.14
CA GLU A 204 6.00 -14.14 -8.12
C GLU A 204 4.60 -14.26 -7.53
N MET A 205 4.48 -14.84 -6.34
CA MET A 205 3.23 -14.93 -5.57
C MET A 205 2.58 -13.56 -5.36
N ARG A 206 3.37 -12.53 -5.03
CA ARG A 206 2.88 -11.17 -4.84
C ARG A 206 2.35 -10.56 -6.13
N ARG A 207 3.06 -10.75 -7.24
CA ARG A 207 2.59 -10.29 -8.56
C ARG A 207 1.31 -11.01 -8.96
N PHE A 208 1.26 -12.33 -8.78
CA PHE A 208 0.09 -13.15 -9.06
C PHE A 208 -1.13 -12.73 -8.24
N LEU A 209 -0.99 -12.60 -6.92
CA LEU A 209 -2.06 -12.15 -6.03
C LEU A 209 -2.59 -10.77 -6.42
N ASN A 210 -1.70 -9.84 -6.79
CA ASN A 210 -2.09 -8.51 -7.24
C ASN A 210 -2.99 -8.54 -8.50
N HIS A 211 -2.76 -9.47 -9.43
CA HIS A 211 -3.63 -9.64 -10.60
C HIS A 211 -5.02 -10.15 -10.19
N ILE A 212 -5.09 -11.11 -9.26
CA ILE A 212 -6.36 -11.62 -8.73
C ILE A 212 -7.14 -10.51 -8.03
N GLN A 213 -6.50 -9.78 -7.11
CA GLN A 213 -7.13 -8.68 -6.35
C GLN A 213 -7.69 -7.57 -7.24
N ASN A 214 -7.01 -7.26 -8.35
CA ASN A 214 -7.43 -6.20 -9.28
C ASN A 214 -8.45 -6.66 -10.33
N HIS A 215 -8.81 -7.94 -10.37
CA HIS A 215 -9.81 -8.43 -11.30
C HIS A 215 -11.22 -7.91 -10.93
N LYS A 216 -12.01 -7.51 -11.94
CA LYS A 216 -13.35 -6.92 -11.75
C LYS A 216 -14.36 -7.79 -10.97
N ARG A 217 -14.09 -9.09 -10.82
CA ARG A 217 -14.93 -10.05 -10.07
C ARG A 217 -14.39 -10.37 -8.66
N ALA A 218 -13.30 -9.74 -8.24
CA ALA A 218 -12.69 -10.00 -6.94
C ALA A 218 -13.44 -9.35 -5.77
N TRP A 219 -14.27 -8.33 -6.02
CA TRP A 219 -14.90 -7.51 -4.99
C TRP A 219 -15.58 -8.27 -3.83
N PRO A 220 -16.23 -9.45 -3.99
CA PRO A 220 -16.83 -10.15 -2.86
C PRO A 220 -15.82 -10.80 -1.92
N PHE A 221 -14.59 -10.99 -2.40
CA PHE A 221 -13.54 -11.77 -1.74
C PHE A 221 -12.40 -10.89 -1.24
N VAL A 222 -12.51 -9.56 -1.38
CA VAL A 222 -11.44 -8.61 -1.01
C VAL A 222 -11.20 -8.55 0.49
N SER A 223 -12.22 -8.81 1.31
CA SER A 223 -12.13 -8.69 2.77
C SER A 223 -12.92 -9.80 3.45
N PRO A 224 -12.63 -10.09 4.74
CA PRO A 224 -13.37 -11.10 5.49
C PRO A 224 -14.87 -10.81 5.51
N VAL A 225 -15.69 -11.87 5.38
CA VAL A 225 -17.15 -11.75 5.45
C VAL A 225 -17.56 -11.28 6.85
N LYS A 226 -18.17 -10.11 6.96
CA LYS A 226 -18.55 -9.57 8.27
C LYS A 226 -19.72 -10.35 8.88
N LYS A 227 -19.53 -10.83 10.11
CA LYS A 227 -20.53 -11.61 10.88
C LYS A 227 -21.86 -10.87 11.03
N ASP A 228 -21.82 -9.54 11.17
CA ASP A 228 -23.00 -8.70 11.37
C ASP A 228 -23.83 -8.51 10.09
N GLU A 229 -23.18 -8.60 8.92
CA GLU A 229 -23.83 -8.42 7.61
C GLU A 229 -24.34 -9.76 7.04
N VAL A 230 -23.66 -10.87 7.34
CA VAL A 230 -24.01 -12.20 6.85
C VAL A 230 -24.26 -13.17 8.01
N PRO A 231 -25.50 -13.23 8.53
CA PRO A 231 -25.86 -14.14 9.61
C PRO A 231 -25.53 -15.60 9.25
N ASN A 232 -25.07 -16.35 10.26
CA ASN A 232 -24.74 -17.79 10.17
C ASN A 232 -23.56 -18.17 9.26
N TYR A 233 -22.87 -17.22 8.60
CA TYR A 233 -21.72 -17.55 7.74
C TYR A 233 -20.67 -18.41 8.46
N TYR A 234 -20.20 -17.93 9.61
CA TYR A 234 -19.22 -18.63 10.46
C TYR A 234 -19.77 -19.86 11.20
N LYS A 235 -21.05 -20.20 11.04
CA LYS A 235 -21.59 -21.48 11.50
C LYS A 235 -21.57 -22.55 10.41
N VAL A 236 -21.59 -22.11 9.14
CA VAL A 236 -21.62 -22.98 7.96
C VAL A 236 -20.21 -23.18 7.40
N ILE A 237 -19.39 -22.12 7.41
CA ILE A 237 -18.02 -22.12 6.90
C ILE A 237 -17.04 -22.26 8.06
N GLU A 238 -16.32 -23.39 8.09
CA GLU A 238 -15.38 -23.75 9.14
C GLU A 238 -14.05 -22.99 9.04
N SER A 239 -13.54 -22.83 7.82
CA SER A 239 -12.26 -22.16 7.54
C SER A 239 -12.47 -20.98 6.59
N PRO A 240 -12.91 -19.82 7.09
CA PRO A 240 -13.06 -18.60 6.29
C PRO A 240 -11.73 -18.16 5.67
N MET A 241 -11.78 -17.65 4.45
CA MET A 241 -10.62 -17.10 3.75
C MET A 241 -11.04 -15.96 2.84
N ASP A 242 -10.12 -15.02 2.59
CA ASP A 242 -10.30 -13.85 1.74
C ASP A 242 -8.95 -13.31 1.25
N LEU A 243 -8.98 -12.44 0.25
CA LEU A 243 -7.79 -11.92 -0.42
C LEU A 243 -6.94 -10.98 0.44
N LEU A 244 -7.51 -10.32 1.46
CA LEU A 244 -6.74 -9.51 2.41
C LEU A 244 -5.97 -10.42 3.36
N THR A 245 -6.61 -11.47 3.88
CA THR A 245 -5.94 -12.47 4.72
C THR A 245 -4.79 -13.17 3.96
N ILE A 246 -4.98 -13.50 2.68
CA ILE A 246 -3.89 -14.05 1.84
C ILE A 246 -2.75 -13.04 1.65
N GLU A 247 -3.06 -11.75 1.44
CA GLU A 247 -2.04 -10.70 1.32
C GLU A 247 -1.21 -10.57 2.61
N GLU A 248 -1.87 -10.55 3.77
CA GLU A 248 -1.23 -10.49 5.08
C GLU A 248 -0.35 -11.72 5.35
N ARG A 249 -0.82 -12.93 5.00
CA ARG A 249 -0.03 -14.17 5.13
C ARG A 249 1.18 -14.17 4.22
N LEU A 250 1.03 -13.68 2.98
CA LEU A 250 2.15 -13.56 2.05
C LEU A 250 3.19 -12.57 2.57
N ASP A 251 2.76 -11.39 3.03
CA ASP A 251 3.64 -10.39 3.64
C ASP A 251 4.20 -10.83 5.00
N GLY A 252 3.62 -11.85 5.63
CA GLY A 252 4.15 -12.55 6.81
C GLY A 252 5.12 -13.69 6.51
N ASP A 253 5.48 -13.94 5.24
CA ASP A 253 6.29 -15.08 4.80
C ASP A 253 5.68 -16.45 5.18
N CYS A 254 4.34 -16.53 5.29
CA CYS A 254 3.62 -17.74 5.69
C CYS A 254 3.39 -18.73 4.54
N TYR A 255 3.91 -18.46 3.33
CA TYR A 255 3.81 -19.35 2.17
C TYR A 255 5.20 -19.81 1.73
N SER A 256 5.45 -21.11 1.89
CA SER A 256 6.71 -21.73 1.49
C SER A 256 6.76 -22.04 -0.02
N ALA A 257 5.58 -22.27 -0.62
CA ALA A 257 5.43 -22.62 -2.03
C ALA A 257 4.16 -22.00 -2.66
N PRO A 258 4.15 -21.75 -3.99
CA PRO A 258 2.98 -21.21 -4.69
C PRO A 258 1.70 -22.03 -4.50
N ARG A 259 1.82 -23.35 -4.32
CA ARG A 259 0.69 -24.26 -4.08
C ARG A 259 -0.14 -23.85 -2.86
N GLU A 260 0.51 -23.47 -1.76
CA GLU A 260 -0.18 -23.10 -0.51
C GLU A 260 -1.04 -21.85 -0.68
N LEU A 261 -0.56 -20.85 -1.44
CA LEU A 261 -1.34 -19.67 -1.78
C LEU A 261 -2.51 -20.03 -2.70
N VAL A 262 -2.30 -20.91 -3.68
CA VAL A 262 -3.36 -21.40 -4.57
C VAL A 262 -4.42 -22.19 -3.81
N ASP A 263 -4.04 -22.96 -2.78
CA ASP A 263 -4.97 -23.69 -1.93
C ASP A 263 -5.86 -22.75 -1.09
N ASP A 264 -5.30 -21.65 -0.55
CA ASP A 264 -6.11 -20.60 0.10
C ASP A 264 -7.06 -19.90 -0.90
N LEU A 265 -6.63 -19.68 -2.15
CA LEU A 265 -7.54 -19.16 -3.20
C LEU A 265 -8.65 -20.16 -3.54
N LYS A 266 -8.33 -21.45 -3.67
CA LYS A 266 -9.33 -22.52 -3.85
C LYS A 266 -10.33 -22.54 -2.69
N LEU A 267 -9.87 -22.31 -1.46
CA LEU A 267 -10.71 -22.24 -0.26
C LEU A 267 -11.70 -21.07 -0.31
N ILE A 268 -11.31 -19.90 -0.83
CA ILE A 268 -12.24 -18.78 -1.07
C ILE A 268 -13.40 -19.24 -1.99
N TYR A 269 -13.08 -19.92 -3.09
CA TYR A 269 -14.08 -20.33 -4.07
C TYR A 269 -14.97 -21.47 -3.57
N SER A 270 -14.41 -22.46 -2.86
CA SER A 270 -15.17 -23.55 -2.26
C SER A 270 -16.13 -23.04 -1.18
N ASN A 271 -15.66 -22.18 -0.29
CA ASN A 271 -16.50 -21.54 0.74
C ASN A 271 -17.63 -20.72 0.11
N CYS A 272 -17.34 -19.99 -0.97
CA CYS A 272 -18.36 -19.24 -1.70
C CYS A 272 -19.44 -20.17 -2.26
N ARG A 273 -19.06 -21.30 -2.88
CA ARG A 273 -20.00 -22.28 -3.43
C ARG A 273 -20.78 -23.05 -2.36
N GLN A 274 -20.16 -23.32 -1.21
CA GLN A 274 -20.81 -24.00 -0.10
C GLN A 274 -21.89 -23.12 0.55
N PHE A 275 -21.63 -21.81 0.68
CA PHE A 275 -22.56 -20.90 1.33
C PHE A 275 -23.64 -20.34 0.39
N ASN A 276 -23.35 -20.17 -0.90
CA ASN A 276 -24.23 -19.47 -1.84
C ASN A 276 -24.76 -20.38 -2.94
N ASP A 277 -26.02 -20.21 -3.31
CA ASP A 277 -26.61 -20.87 -4.48
C ASP A 277 -25.84 -20.54 -5.78
N ALA A 278 -25.80 -21.49 -6.71
CA ALA A 278 -25.07 -21.36 -7.97
C ALA A 278 -25.57 -20.22 -8.87
N THR A 279 -26.81 -19.76 -8.69
CA THR A 279 -27.42 -18.68 -9.47
C THR A 279 -27.01 -17.28 -9.00
N THR A 280 -26.46 -17.17 -7.78
CA THR A 280 -26.09 -15.90 -7.16
C THR A 280 -24.96 -15.18 -7.91
N VAL A 281 -24.90 -13.86 -7.73
CA VAL A 281 -23.80 -13.05 -8.27
C VAL A 281 -22.46 -13.47 -7.66
N TYR A 282 -22.44 -13.88 -6.39
CA TYR A 282 -21.25 -14.35 -5.68
C TYR A 282 -20.66 -15.61 -6.32
N SER A 283 -21.48 -16.65 -6.51
CA SER A 283 -21.05 -17.88 -7.18
C SER A 283 -20.57 -17.64 -8.61
N LYS A 284 -21.23 -16.74 -9.36
CA LYS A 284 -20.76 -16.31 -10.69
C LYS A 284 -19.41 -15.58 -10.64
N CYS A 285 -19.16 -14.77 -9.61
CA CYS A 285 -17.88 -14.12 -9.41
C CYS A 285 -16.77 -15.14 -9.08
N ALA A 286 -17.04 -16.10 -8.19
CA ALA A 286 -16.10 -17.17 -7.84
C ALA A 286 -15.67 -17.96 -9.08
N VAL A 287 -16.62 -18.43 -9.89
CA VAL A 287 -16.33 -19.19 -11.13
C VAL A 287 -15.48 -18.38 -12.11
N GLN A 288 -15.77 -17.10 -12.29
CA GLN A 288 -14.99 -16.25 -13.20
C GLN A 288 -13.59 -15.96 -12.67
N LEU A 289 -13.43 -15.76 -11.37
CA LEU A 289 -12.13 -15.47 -10.76
C LEU A 289 -11.25 -16.72 -10.69
N GLU A 290 -11.82 -17.89 -10.39
CA GLU A 290 -11.13 -19.18 -10.42
C GLU A 290 -10.65 -19.53 -11.84
N LYS A 291 -11.48 -19.30 -12.87
CA LYS A 291 -11.04 -19.46 -14.27
C LYS A 291 -9.89 -18.51 -14.62
N TYR A 292 -9.95 -17.27 -14.13
CA TYR A 292 -8.87 -16.29 -14.36
C TYR A 292 -7.58 -16.70 -13.63
N MET A 293 -7.69 -17.22 -12.40
CA MET A 293 -6.58 -17.77 -11.64
C MET A 293 -5.86 -18.88 -12.41
N TRP A 294 -6.59 -19.87 -12.93
CA TRP A 294 -5.99 -20.96 -13.72
C TRP A 294 -5.33 -20.48 -15.01
N LYS A 295 -5.93 -19.49 -15.67
CA LYS A 295 -5.29 -18.84 -16.83
C LYS A 295 -3.93 -18.22 -16.45
N LEU A 296 -3.89 -17.46 -15.35
CA LEU A 296 -2.65 -16.83 -14.89
C LEU A 296 -1.59 -17.86 -14.50
N ILE A 297 -1.98 -18.97 -13.87
CA ILE A 297 -1.08 -20.08 -13.55
C ILE A 297 -0.50 -20.67 -14.85
N GLY A 298 -1.32 -20.87 -15.89
CA GLY A 298 -0.86 -21.35 -17.20
C GLY A 298 0.12 -20.43 -17.92
N ASP A 299 0.04 -19.12 -17.66
CA ASP A 299 0.95 -18.11 -18.19
C ASP A 299 2.32 -18.08 -17.45
N ILE A 300 2.47 -18.83 -16.35
CA ILE A 300 3.71 -18.93 -15.54
C ILE A 300 4.32 -20.33 -15.71
N PRO A 301 5.38 -20.50 -16.54
CA PRO A 301 5.98 -21.80 -16.84
C PRO A 301 6.40 -22.59 -15.60
N GLU A 302 6.91 -21.92 -14.57
CA GLU A 302 7.38 -22.53 -13.33
C GLU A 302 6.25 -23.15 -12.51
N TRP A 303 4.99 -22.80 -12.78
CA TRP A 303 3.81 -23.22 -12.03
C TRP A 303 2.93 -24.20 -12.80
N HIS A 304 3.39 -24.72 -13.95
CA HIS A 304 2.63 -25.67 -14.76
C HIS A 304 2.26 -26.95 -14.01
N ASN A 305 3.09 -27.37 -13.07
CA ASN A 305 2.79 -28.50 -12.17
C ASN A 305 1.56 -28.27 -11.27
N LEU A 306 1.10 -27.03 -11.10
CA LEU A 306 -0.12 -26.71 -10.35
C LEU A 306 -1.38 -26.91 -11.19
N LEU A 307 -1.26 -27.04 -12.52
CA LEU A 307 -2.38 -27.28 -13.43
C LEU A 307 -2.81 -28.76 -13.46
N GLU A 308 -1.97 -29.65 -12.94
CA GLU A 308 -2.19 -31.10 -12.91
C GLU A 308 -2.96 -31.50 -11.64
N GLU A 309 -4.20 -31.01 -11.47
CA GLU A 309 -5.22 -31.56 -10.56
C GLU A 309 -6.64 -31.41 -11.14
#